data_AF-A0A9E5AZR1-F1
#
_entry.id   AF-A0A9E5AZR1-F1
#
_cell.length_a   1.000
_cell.length_b   1.000
_cell.length_c   1.000
_cell.angle_alpha   90.00
_cell.angle_beta   90.00
_cell.angle_gamma   90.00
#
_symmetry.space_group_name_H-M   'P 1'
#
loop_
_entity.id
_entity.type
_entity.pdbx_description
1 polymer ?
#
loop_
_entity_poly.entity_id
_entity_poly.type
_entity_poly.pdbx_seq_one_letter_code
_entity_poly.pdbx_strand_id
1 'polypeptide(L)'
;MSIYATLWKLRFPREGDAHHGCDWIEVTAQAVPAHIGSPTPGGGYEAGDPFADFLPPAIQTDAEGDAPFDRAVVFVTECSIKATPRHPQEYASPLLVLTGEDYARLTFEELHGRLCAALRGNRSPVVAEIFLPNGTHPVVRVRKEM
;
A
#
# COMPACT_ATOMS: atom_id res chain seq x y z
N MET A 1 -1.08 19.48 -9.19
CA MET A 1 -1.70 18.96 -7.94
C MET A 1 -1.55 17.44 -7.88
N SER A 2 -1.66 16.83 -6.70
CA SER A 2 -1.59 15.37 -6.50
C SER A 2 -2.98 14.75 -6.63
N ILE A 3 -3.09 13.53 -7.19
CA ILE A 3 -4.36 12.78 -7.26
C ILE A 3 -4.67 11.98 -5.99
N TYR A 4 -3.78 12.05 -4.99
CA TYR A 4 -3.84 11.24 -3.79
C TYR A 4 -4.23 12.07 -2.56
N ALA A 5 -5.15 11.55 -1.76
CA ALA A 5 -5.52 12.07 -0.45
C ALA A 5 -4.94 11.16 0.66
N THR A 6 -4.20 11.72 1.61
CA THR A 6 -3.62 10.93 2.70
C THR A 6 -4.71 10.51 3.68
N LEU A 7 -4.83 9.21 3.94
CA LEU A 7 -5.75 8.67 4.94
C LEU A 7 -5.08 8.57 6.31
N TRP A 8 -3.90 7.95 6.36
CA TRP A 8 -3.14 7.77 7.59
C TRP A 8 -1.65 7.52 7.34
N LYS A 9 -0.87 7.62 8.41
CA LYS A 9 0.55 7.28 8.48
C LYS A 9 0.83 6.47 9.74
N LEU A 10 1.38 5.28 9.61
CA LEU A 10 1.65 4.36 10.71
C LEU A 10 3.03 3.72 10.54
N ARG A 11 3.60 3.21 11.65
CA ARG A 11 4.87 2.49 11.63
C ARG A 11 4.65 0.98 11.64
N PHE A 12 5.43 0.30 10.81
CA PHE A 12 5.46 -1.16 10.73
C PHE A 12 6.91 -1.66 10.90
N PRO A 13 7.13 -2.92 11.31
CA PRO A 13 8.45 -3.52 11.29
C PRO A 13 9.02 -3.45 9.86
N ARG A 14 10.23 -2.92 9.71
CA ARG A 14 10.85 -2.67 8.40
C ARG A 14 10.93 -3.93 7.53
N GLU A 15 11.08 -5.09 8.16
CA GLU A 15 11.13 -6.39 7.48
C GLU A 15 9.84 -7.21 7.62
N GLY A 16 8.73 -6.59 8.05
CA GLY A 16 7.42 -7.22 8.14
C GLY A 16 7.21 -8.18 9.32
N ASP A 17 8.21 -8.38 10.17
CA ASP A 17 8.14 -9.20 11.37
C ASP A 17 8.61 -8.40 12.58
N ALA A 18 7.78 -8.29 13.61
CA ALA A 18 8.16 -7.67 14.86
C ALA A 18 9.06 -8.63 15.66
N HIS A 19 10.22 -8.14 16.09
CA HIS A 19 11.12 -8.84 16.99
C HIS A 19 11.94 -7.80 17.78
N HIS A 20 12.56 -8.20 18.88
CA HIS A 20 13.44 -7.37 19.67
C HIS A 20 14.57 -6.81 18.81
N GLY A 21 14.73 -5.48 18.85
CA GLY A 21 15.72 -4.75 18.07
C GLY A 21 15.37 -4.58 16.58
N CYS A 22 14.16 -4.91 16.12
CA CYS A 22 13.78 -4.66 14.73
C CYS A 22 13.66 -3.16 14.43
N ASP A 23 14.07 -2.78 13.22
CA ASP A 23 13.84 -1.43 12.71
C ASP A 23 12.39 -1.21 12.31
N TRP A 24 12.00 0.06 12.24
CA TRP A 24 10.66 0.48 11.83
C TRP A 24 10.71 1.29 10.54
N ILE A 25 9.60 1.30 9.81
CA ILE A 25 9.40 2.10 8.60
C ILE A 25 8.02 2.75 8.65
N GLU A 26 7.93 4.01 8.21
CA GLU A 26 6.63 4.67 8.00
C GLU A 26 5.97 4.14 6.73
N VAL A 27 4.73 3.71 6.86
CA VAL A 27 3.82 3.39 5.75
C VAL A 27 2.72 4.46 5.74
N THR A 28 2.48 5.05 4.58
CA THR A 28 1.40 5.99 4.32
C THR A 28 0.35 5.32 3.44
N ALA A 29 -0.91 5.36 3.85
CA ALA A 29 -2.04 5.00 3.01
C ALA A 29 -2.62 6.25 2.35
N GLN A 30 -2.83 6.19 1.03
CA GLN A 30 -3.38 7.30 0.27
C GLN A 30 -4.52 6.83 -0.62
N ALA A 31 -5.69 7.45 -0.46
CA ALA A 31 -6.82 7.24 -1.33
C ALA A 31 -6.63 7.95 -2.67
N VAL A 32 -7.14 7.34 -3.73
CA VAL A 32 -7.42 7.99 -5.01
C VAL A 32 -8.93 8.20 -5.07
N PRO A 33 -9.43 9.45 -4.98
CA PRO A 33 -10.86 9.74 -4.99
C PRO A 33 -11.60 9.14 -6.19
N ALA A 34 -12.88 8.82 -6.01
CA ALA A 34 -13.71 8.13 -6.98
C ALA A 34 -13.75 8.80 -8.37
N HIS A 35 -13.83 10.13 -8.43
CA HIS A 35 -13.90 10.90 -9.67
C HIS A 35 -12.62 10.86 -10.52
N ILE A 36 -11.48 10.42 -9.96
CA ILE A 36 -10.20 10.42 -10.66
C ILE A 36 -10.19 9.35 -11.77
N GLY A 37 -10.21 9.80 -13.02
CA GLY A 37 -10.29 8.95 -14.20
C GLY A 37 -11.70 8.39 -14.48
N SER A 38 -12.72 8.84 -13.74
CA SER A 38 -14.11 8.36 -13.88
C SER A 38 -14.63 8.59 -15.30
N PRO A 39 -15.28 7.59 -15.94
CA PRO A 39 -15.89 7.75 -17.25
C PRO A 39 -17.23 8.49 -17.21
N THR A 40 -17.68 8.96 -16.04
CA THR A 40 -18.93 9.72 -15.89
C THR A 40 -18.87 11.01 -16.73
N PRO A 41 -19.83 11.25 -17.65
CA PRO A 41 -19.86 12.46 -18.46
C PRO A 41 -19.89 13.73 -17.62
N GLY A 42 -19.08 14.73 -17.98
CA GLY A 42 -18.90 15.96 -17.20
C GLY A 42 -17.78 15.89 -16.16
N GLY A 43 -17.18 14.70 -15.97
CA GLY A 43 -16.06 14.48 -15.03
C GLY A 43 -14.67 14.82 -15.57
N GLY A 44 -14.55 15.16 -16.87
CA GLY A 44 -13.29 15.63 -17.47
C GLY A 44 -12.34 14.53 -17.95
N TYR A 45 -12.78 13.27 -17.95
CA TYR A 45 -12.02 12.11 -18.44
C TYR A 45 -12.70 11.39 -19.60
N GLU A 46 -13.53 12.09 -20.38
CA GLU A 46 -14.28 11.54 -21.51
C GLU A 46 -13.35 11.03 -22.64
N ALA A 47 -12.13 11.57 -22.72
CA ALA A 47 -11.10 11.12 -23.65
C ALA A 47 -10.38 9.84 -23.18
N GLY A 48 -10.70 9.35 -21.98
CA GLY A 48 -10.11 8.16 -21.37
C GLY A 48 -9.43 8.45 -20.03
N ASP A 49 -9.14 7.36 -19.31
CA ASP A 49 -8.49 7.38 -17.99
C ASP A 49 -6.96 7.39 -18.13
N PRO A 50 -6.27 8.51 -17.82
CA PRO A 50 -4.82 8.61 -17.96
C PRO A 50 -4.06 7.81 -16.89
N PHE A 51 -4.76 7.23 -15.91
CA PHE A 51 -4.16 6.51 -14.79
C PHE A 51 -4.35 4.99 -14.86
N ALA A 52 -5.06 4.48 -15.88
CA ALA A 52 -5.41 3.08 -16.05
C ALA A 52 -4.19 2.12 -16.07
N ASP A 53 -3.03 2.63 -16.47
CA ASP A 53 -1.78 1.87 -16.56
C ASP A 53 -1.14 1.50 -15.21
N PHE A 54 -1.55 2.15 -14.12
CA PHE A 54 -0.94 1.96 -12.80
C PHE A 54 -1.92 2.03 -11.61
N LEU A 55 -3.19 2.33 -11.86
CA LEU A 55 -4.25 2.25 -10.87
C LEU A 55 -5.26 1.16 -11.25
N PRO A 56 -6.00 0.61 -10.26
CA PRO A 56 -7.19 -0.18 -10.54
C PRO A 56 -8.16 0.55 -11.48
N PRO A 57 -9.04 -0.18 -12.21
CA PRO A 57 -10.00 0.44 -13.13
C PRO A 57 -10.75 1.61 -12.49
N ALA A 58 -10.99 2.66 -13.27
CA ALA A 58 -11.82 3.76 -12.84
C ALA A 58 -13.26 3.29 -12.52
N ILE A 59 -13.90 3.97 -11.58
CA ILE A 59 -15.27 3.67 -11.15
C ILE A 59 -16.21 4.75 -11.64
N GLN A 60 -17.48 4.39 -11.86
CA GLN A 60 -18.52 5.38 -12.14
C GLN A 60 -18.86 6.17 -10.88
N THR A 61 -19.10 7.46 -11.06
CA THR A 61 -19.55 8.38 -10.02
C THR A 61 -20.91 8.96 -10.39
N ASP A 62 -21.60 9.55 -9.41
CA ASP A 62 -22.72 10.45 -9.67
C ASP A 62 -22.26 11.78 -10.30
N ALA A 63 -23.19 12.72 -10.48
CA ALA A 63 -22.95 14.01 -11.12
C ALA A 63 -22.06 14.93 -10.26
N GLU A 64 -22.01 14.68 -8.96
CA GLU A 64 -21.21 15.39 -7.97
C GLU A 64 -19.78 14.81 -7.88
N GLY A 65 -19.53 13.66 -8.50
CA GLY A 65 -18.23 12.99 -8.50
C GLY A 65 -18.04 12.03 -7.33
N ASP A 66 -19.13 11.68 -6.65
CA ASP A 66 -19.13 10.79 -5.50
C ASP A 66 -19.42 9.34 -5.89
N ALA A 67 -18.91 8.42 -5.08
CA ALA A 67 -19.20 6.99 -5.13
C ALA A 67 -19.12 6.40 -3.72
N PRO A 68 -19.67 5.19 -3.48
CA PRO A 68 -19.61 4.56 -2.15
C PRO A 68 -18.20 4.31 -1.62
N PHE A 69 -17.21 4.23 -2.51
CA PHE A 69 -15.80 3.98 -2.19
C PHE A 69 -14.89 4.85 -3.05
N ASP A 70 -13.68 5.11 -2.56
CA ASP A 70 -12.60 5.63 -3.39
C ASP A 70 -12.29 4.68 -4.56
N ARG A 71 -11.65 5.18 -5.62
CA ARG A 71 -11.20 4.33 -6.73
C ARG A 71 -10.18 3.30 -6.23
N ALA A 72 -9.21 3.77 -5.45
CA ALA A 72 -8.10 2.94 -4.97
C ALA A 72 -7.54 3.45 -3.65
N VAL A 73 -6.82 2.58 -2.95
CA VAL A 73 -5.91 2.96 -1.86
C VAL A 73 -4.52 2.43 -2.17
N VAL A 74 -3.56 3.36 -2.25
CA VAL A 74 -2.16 3.08 -2.52
C VAL A 74 -1.38 3.21 -1.22
N PHE A 75 -0.60 2.18 -0.90
CA PHE A 75 0.27 2.14 0.26
C PHE A 75 1.71 2.36 -0.17
N VAL A 76 2.37 3.33 0.44
CA VAL A 76 3.75 3.71 0.12
C VAL A 76 4.57 3.79 1.40
N THR A 77 5.89 3.65 1.26
CA THR A 77 6.81 3.84 2.36
C THR A 77 7.51 5.20 2.25
N GLU A 78 8.21 5.61 3.31
CA GLU A 78 9.12 6.77 3.27
C GLU A 78 10.21 6.67 2.18
N CYS A 79 10.45 5.47 1.64
CA CYS A 79 11.42 5.22 0.57
C CYS A 79 10.77 5.13 -0.83
N SER A 80 9.44 5.22 -0.95
CA SER A 80 8.75 5.10 -2.24
C SER A 80 9.04 6.30 -3.15
N ILE A 81 9.38 6.01 -4.40
CA ILE A 81 9.69 7.01 -5.43
C ILE A 81 8.42 7.29 -6.24
N LYS A 82 8.00 8.55 -6.28
CA LYS A 82 6.91 9.06 -7.13
C LYS A 82 7.49 9.74 -8.37
N ALA A 83 6.65 9.89 -9.40
CA ALA A 83 6.94 10.54 -10.67
C ALA A 83 7.88 9.72 -11.55
N THR A 84 7.35 8.62 -12.08
CA THR A 84 8.05 7.79 -13.06
C THR A 84 8.14 8.53 -14.41
N PRO A 85 9.03 8.09 -15.32
CA PRO A 85 9.05 8.58 -16.70
C PRO A 85 7.74 8.33 -17.46
N ARG A 86 6.97 7.29 -17.07
CA ARG A 86 5.67 6.99 -17.65
C ARG A 86 4.63 8.01 -17.23
N HIS A 87 4.54 8.35 -15.95
CA HIS A 87 3.56 9.30 -15.47
C HIS A 87 3.97 10.00 -14.15
N PRO A 88 3.81 11.35 -14.03
CA PRO A 88 4.26 12.11 -12.86
C PRO A 88 3.50 11.80 -11.56
N GLN A 89 2.32 11.18 -11.64
CA GLN A 89 1.55 10.74 -10.47
C GLN A 89 1.85 9.29 -10.06
N GLU A 90 2.58 8.53 -10.86
CA GLU A 90 2.82 7.12 -10.59
C GLU A 90 3.89 6.95 -9.51
N TYR A 91 3.71 5.93 -8.65
CA TYR A 91 4.77 5.39 -7.80
C TYR A 91 5.48 4.25 -8.50
N ALA A 92 6.81 4.27 -8.55
CA ALA A 92 7.61 3.27 -9.25
C ALA A 92 7.45 1.85 -8.67
N SER A 93 7.25 1.75 -7.35
CA SER A 93 7.00 0.50 -6.65
C SER A 93 6.22 0.80 -5.36
N PRO A 94 4.89 0.98 -5.43
CA PRO A 94 4.08 1.08 -4.23
C PRO A 94 4.15 -0.23 -3.44
N LEU A 95 4.06 -0.15 -2.13
CA LEU A 95 4.10 -1.33 -1.25
C LEU A 95 2.93 -2.28 -1.52
N LEU A 96 1.74 -1.70 -1.71
CA LEU A 96 0.51 -2.40 -2.02
C LEU A 96 -0.46 -1.43 -2.72
N VAL A 97 -1.30 -1.93 -3.60
CA VAL A 97 -2.41 -1.19 -4.20
C VAL A 97 -3.67 -2.03 -4.07
N LEU A 98 -4.74 -1.44 -3.55
CA LEU A 98 -6.06 -2.05 -3.43
C LEU A 98 -7.09 -1.19 -4.16
N THR A 99 -8.20 -1.79 -4.60
CA THR A 99 -9.41 -1.01 -4.90
C THR A 99 -9.92 -0.35 -3.62
N GLY A 100 -10.63 0.77 -3.71
CA GLY A 100 -11.22 1.37 -2.52
C GLY A 100 -12.28 0.49 -1.88
N GLU A 101 -12.99 -0.32 -2.68
CA GLU A 101 -13.93 -1.32 -2.17
C GLU A 101 -13.22 -2.42 -1.36
N ASP A 102 -12.13 -3.01 -1.88
CA ASP A 102 -11.35 -4.00 -1.15
C ASP A 102 -10.83 -3.42 0.17
N TYR A 103 -10.30 -2.20 0.12
CA TYR A 103 -9.84 -1.51 1.33
C TYR A 103 -10.95 -1.33 2.36
N ALA A 104 -12.14 -0.88 1.94
CA ALA A 104 -13.27 -0.63 2.82
C ALA A 104 -13.83 -1.90 3.49
N ARG A 105 -13.65 -3.06 2.85
CA ARG A 105 -14.12 -4.35 3.35
C ARG A 105 -13.11 -5.08 4.24
N LEU A 106 -11.82 -4.72 4.15
CA LEU A 106 -10.77 -5.35 4.95
C LEU A 106 -10.86 -4.96 6.42
N THR A 107 -10.67 -5.94 7.28
CA THR A 107 -10.33 -5.68 8.67
C THR A 107 -8.92 -5.11 8.79
N PHE A 108 -8.64 -4.41 9.89
CA PHE A 108 -7.28 -3.95 10.16
C PHE A 108 -6.27 -5.10 10.30
N GLU A 109 -6.69 -6.26 10.84
CA GLU A 109 -5.85 -7.44 10.97
C GLU A 109 -5.38 -7.97 9.60
N GLU A 110 -6.32 -8.11 8.65
CA GLU A 110 -6.00 -8.56 7.29
C GLU A 110 -5.11 -7.55 6.56
N LEU A 111 -5.42 -6.25 6.70
CA LEU A 111 -4.60 -5.19 6.13
C LEU A 111 -3.18 -5.19 6.70
N HIS A 112 -3.05 -5.27 8.03
CA HIS A 112 -1.77 -5.37 8.71
C HIS A 112 -0.97 -6.58 8.22
N GLY A 113 -1.62 -7.74 8.11
CA GLY A 113 -1.00 -8.97 7.58
C GLY A 113 -0.47 -8.80 6.15
N ARG A 114 -1.26 -8.17 5.26
CA ARG A 114 -0.85 -7.89 3.87
C ARG A 114 0.32 -6.91 3.79
N LEU A 115 0.30 -5.83 4.58
CA LEU A 115 1.38 -4.84 4.61
C LEU A 115 2.67 -5.45 5.15
N CYS A 116 2.60 -6.21 6.25
CA CYS A 116 3.74 -6.93 6.81
C CYS A 116 4.28 -7.98 5.81
N ALA A 117 3.42 -8.71 5.11
CA ALA A 117 3.85 -9.63 4.06
C ALA A 117 4.56 -8.91 2.90
N ALA A 118 4.04 -7.77 2.44
CA ALA A 118 4.67 -6.96 1.40
C ALA A 118 6.03 -6.41 1.84
N LEU A 119 6.15 -5.93 3.08
CA LEU A 119 7.42 -5.43 3.65
C LEU A 119 8.45 -6.55 3.82
N ARG A 120 8.02 -7.74 4.22
CA ARG A 120 8.87 -8.93 4.32
C ARG A 120 9.43 -9.32 2.96
N GLY A 121 8.64 -9.15 1.90
CA GLY A 121 9.00 -9.52 0.54
C GLY A 121 9.32 -11.02 0.46
N ASN A 122 10.48 -11.36 -0.08
CA ASN A 122 10.90 -12.76 -0.26
C ASN A 122 11.57 -13.39 0.97
N ARG A 123 11.74 -12.65 2.07
CA ARG A 123 12.34 -13.16 3.31
C ARG A 123 11.40 -14.17 3.98
N SER A 124 11.97 -15.19 4.61
CA SER A 124 11.20 -16.10 5.45
C SER A 124 10.74 -15.41 6.73
N PRO A 125 9.54 -15.72 7.25
CA PRO A 125 9.04 -15.10 8.48
C PRO A 125 9.91 -15.49 9.68
N VAL A 126 10.01 -14.58 10.65
CA VAL A 126 10.57 -14.86 11.98
C VAL A 126 9.64 -15.83 12.72
N VAL A 127 10.21 -16.86 13.34
CA VAL A 127 9.46 -17.88 14.12
C VAL A 127 9.87 -17.97 15.56
N ALA A 128 11.08 -17.51 15.91
CA ALA A 128 11.53 -17.50 17.29
C ALA A 128 12.63 -16.45 17.51
N GLU A 129 12.73 -16.04 18.77
CA GLU A 129 13.77 -15.19 19.32
C GLU A 129 14.43 -15.95 20.47
N ILE A 130 15.76 -16.05 20.46
CA ILE A 130 16.50 -16.77 21.51
C ILE A 130 17.33 -15.75 22.28
N PHE A 131 17.13 -15.67 23.60
CA PHE A 131 17.92 -14.81 24.48
C PHE A 131 18.97 -15.65 25.19
N LEU A 132 20.24 -15.43 24.86
CA LEU A 132 21.35 -16.19 25.44
C LEU A 132 21.96 -15.47 26.66
N PRO A 133 22.50 -16.19 27.65
CA PRO A 133 23.08 -15.58 28.87
C PRO A 133 24.26 -14.64 28.61
N ASN A 134 24.92 -14.77 27.46
CA ASN A 134 26.00 -13.87 27.01
C ASN A 134 25.50 -12.55 26.41
N GLY A 135 24.19 -12.29 26.44
CA GLY A 135 23.57 -11.09 25.87
C GLY A 135 23.35 -11.14 24.35
N THR A 136 23.67 -12.26 23.69
CA THR A 136 23.37 -12.42 22.27
C THR A 136 21.91 -12.81 22.04
N HIS A 137 21.36 -12.30 20.95
CA HIS A 137 19.95 -12.42 20.60
C HIS A 137 19.78 -12.85 19.13
N PRO A 138 19.95 -14.14 18.80
CA PRO A 138 19.68 -14.63 17.46
C PRO A 138 18.19 -14.72 17.17
N VAL A 139 17.81 -14.20 15.99
CA VAL A 139 16.47 -14.30 15.41
C VAL A 139 16.42 -15.50 14.47
N VAL A 140 15.45 -16.39 14.68
CA VAL A 140 15.26 -17.60 13.88
C VAL A 140 14.16 -17.37 12.85
N ARG A 141 14.45 -17.66 11.59
CA ARG A 141 13.49 -17.58 10.47
C ARG A 141 13.24 -18.98 9.89
N VAL A 142 12.07 -19.19 9.29
CA VAL A 142 11.76 -20.47 8.60
C VAL A 142 12.78 -20.72 7.48
N ARG A 143 13.29 -21.94 7.38
CA ARG A 143 14.11 -22.33 6.23
C ARG A 143 13.19 -22.49 5.01
N LYS A 144 13.41 -21.72 3.95
CA LYS A 144 12.75 -22.02 2.66
C LYS A 144 13.30 -23.34 2.15
N GLU A 145 12.45 -24.31 1.88
CA GLU A 145 12.83 -25.45 1.06
C GLU A 145 13.14 -24.92 -0.35
N MET A 146 14.28 -25.34 -0.91
CA MET A 146 14.74 -24.96 -2.26
C MET A 146 14.08 -25.83 -3.31
#